data_AF-A0AAD7DWZ1-F1
#
_entry.id   AF-A0AAD7DWZ1-F1
#
_cell.length_a   1.000
_cell.length_b   1.000
_cell.length_c   1.000
_cell.angle_alpha   90.00
_cell.angle_beta   90.00
_cell.angle_gamma   90.00
#
_symmetry.space_group_name_H-M   'P 1'
#
loop_
_entity.id
_entity.type
_entity.pdbx_description
1 polymer ?
#
loop_
_entity_poly.entity_id
_entity_poly.type
_entity_poly.pdbx_seq_one_letter_code
_entity_poly.pdbx_strand_id
1 'polypeptide(L)'
;MQTLSHGLSGYEFPDLLPFLQSSRKLILHVHTLDMLFWCYIYIWRLQPSSADKMCRIRMYHSLCLPEYNEETIRRIDEDPDCQIVLATVTFSNGINATGILDSISLGFSSMLDIMWQEKGRAGCAPGTLAHGIMLVQQSTIILPTKFLKSLSAPALPKLQKGKGSCKKKTSESMTLAKAQFITETNCHITFLNRHYDNPPSETIVNFFLHLALLIKFELSIVVAVLFNIPFSILFL
;
A
#
# COMPACT_ATOMS: atom_id res chain seq x y z
N MET A 1 11.27 0.90 2.30
CA MET A 1 11.53 0.50 0.90
C MET A 1 12.77 -0.39 0.90
N GLN A 2 12.77 -1.49 0.15
CA GLN A 2 13.90 -2.41 0.03
C GLN A 2 14.21 -2.63 -1.45
N THR A 3 15.50 -2.74 -1.75
CA THR A 3 15.97 -3.02 -3.11
C THR A 3 15.94 -4.53 -3.34
N LEU A 4 15.36 -4.95 -4.46
CA LEU A 4 15.41 -6.33 -4.92
C LEU A 4 16.84 -6.74 -5.29
N SER A 5 17.23 -7.93 -4.88
CA SER A 5 18.50 -8.55 -5.28
C SER A 5 18.43 -9.10 -6.72
N HIS A 6 17.22 -9.42 -7.19
CA HIS A 6 16.96 -9.99 -8.52
C HIS A 6 15.95 -9.15 -9.32
N GLY A 7 15.94 -9.31 -10.65
CA GLY A 7 14.97 -8.64 -11.50
C GLY A 7 13.55 -9.21 -11.35
N LEU A 8 12.52 -8.37 -11.56
CA LEU A 8 11.11 -8.78 -11.54
C LEU A 8 10.68 -9.61 -12.77
N SER A 9 11.56 -9.76 -13.76
CA SER A 9 11.29 -10.51 -14.99
C SER A 9 11.58 -12.01 -14.88
N GLY A 10 12.02 -12.49 -13.72
CA GLY A 10 12.33 -13.89 -13.46
C GLY A 10 11.13 -14.71 -13.00
N TYR A 11 11.39 -15.98 -12.71
CA TYR A 11 10.42 -16.93 -12.14
C TYR A 11 10.64 -17.19 -10.65
N GLU A 12 11.62 -16.51 -10.05
CA GLU A 12 12.02 -16.66 -8.67
C GLU A 12 12.02 -15.31 -7.96
N PHE A 13 11.55 -15.31 -6.72
CA PHE A 13 11.36 -14.10 -5.92
C PHE A 13 11.96 -14.28 -4.51
N PRO A 14 13.29 -14.52 -4.40
CA PRO A 14 13.92 -14.84 -3.11
C PRO A 14 13.77 -13.74 -2.07
N ASP A 15 13.65 -12.48 -2.51
CA ASP A 15 13.44 -11.33 -1.63
C ASP A 15 12.08 -11.38 -0.90
N LEU A 16 11.15 -12.25 -1.30
CA LEU A 16 9.90 -12.49 -0.58
C LEU A 16 10.06 -13.43 0.62
N LEU A 17 11.09 -14.27 0.65
CA LEU A 17 11.25 -15.34 1.65
C LEU A 17 11.15 -14.84 3.10
N PRO A 18 11.79 -13.73 3.51
CA PRO A 18 11.71 -13.25 4.88
C PRO A 18 10.27 -12.94 5.33
N PHE A 19 9.44 -12.45 4.41
CA PHE A 19 8.05 -12.11 4.70
C PHE A 19 7.16 -13.35 4.75
N LEU A 20 7.39 -14.31 3.84
CA LEU A 20 6.64 -15.58 3.82
C LEU A 20 6.88 -16.41 5.09
N GLN A 21 8.11 -16.37 5.63
CA GLN A 21 8.50 -17.09 6.84
C GLN A 21 8.02 -16.44 8.15
N SER A 22 7.54 -15.20 8.10
CA SER A 22 7.10 -14.47 9.31
C SER A 22 5.79 -14.98 9.92
N SER A 23 5.07 -15.87 9.22
CA SER A 23 3.71 -16.32 9.57
C SER A 23 2.67 -15.20 9.73
N ARG A 24 3.00 -13.98 9.28
CA ARG A 24 2.07 -12.85 9.26
C ARG A 24 1.17 -12.92 8.04
N LYS A 25 -0.10 -12.55 8.22
CA LYS A 25 -1.07 -12.42 7.14
C LYS A 25 -0.68 -11.23 6.26
N LEU A 26 -0.50 -11.48 4.97
CA LEU A 26 0.03 -10.49 4.05
C LEU A 26 -0.75 -10.43 2.73
N ILE A 27 -0.70 -9.24 2.14
CA ILE A 27 -1.12 -9.00 0.76
C ILE A 27 0.09 -8.63 -0.08
N LEU A 28 0.25 -9.32 -1.22
CA LEU A 28 1.27 -9.05 -2.22
C LEU A 28 0.63 -8.40 -3.44
N HIS A 29 0.92 -7.12 -3.63
CA HIS A 29 0.48 -6.34 -4.78
C HIS A 29 1.44 -6.51 -5.95
N VAL A 30 0.89 -6.87 -7.10
CA VAL A 30 1.61 -7.08 -8.37
C VAL A 30 0.93 -6.34 -9.52
N HIS A 31 1.72 -5.86 -10.47
CA HIS A 31 1.23 -4.98 -11.55
C HIS A 31 0.54 -5.73 -12.67
N THR A 32 0.97 -6.95 -12.97
CA THR A 32 0.46 -7.74 -14.08
C THR A 32 -0.03 -9.10 -13.60
N LEU A 33 -1.01 -9.64 -14.33
CA LEU A 33 -1.54 -10.97 -14.05
C LEU A 33 -0.47 -12.06 -14.27
N ASP A 34 0.40 -11.91 -15.26
CA ASP A 34 1.51 -12.84 -15.48
C ASP A 34 2.45 -12.88 -14.27
N MET A 35 2.81 -11.71 -13.72
CA MET A 35 3.63 -11.65 -12.51
C MET A 35 2.92 -12.27 -11.31
N LEU A 36 1.60 -12.07 -11.19
CA LEU A 36 0.77 -12.72 -10.18
C LEU A 36 0.88 -14.25 -10.25
N PHE A 37 0.73 -14.83 -11.44
CA PHE A 37 0.85 -16.27 -11.65
C PHE A 37 2.25 -16.79 -11.34
N TRP A 38 3.31 -16.10 -11.76
CA TRP A 38 4.67 -16.53 -11.45
C TRP A 38 5.00 -16.45 -9.96
N CYS A 39 4.55 -15.39 -9.28
CA CYS A 39 4.65 -15.27 -7.83
C CYS A 39 3.89 -16.41 -7.15
N TYR A 40 2.67 -16.70 -7.60
CA TYR A 40 1.86 -17.80 -7.06
C TYR A 40 2.58 -19.14 -7.17
N ILE A 41 3.08 -19.50 -8.36
CA ILE A 41 3.80 -20.75 -8.58
C ILE A 41 5.06 -20.82 -7.71
N TYR A 42 5.82 -19.73 -7.62
CA TYR A 42 7.01 -19.67 -6.79
C TYR A 42 6.68 -19.92 -5.31
N ILE A 43 5.72 -19.18 -4.76
CA ILE A 43 5.32 -19.29 -3.34
C ILE A 43 4.69 -20.66 -3.05
N TRP A 44 3.91 -21.20 -3.99
CA TRP A 44 3.31 -22.53 -3.90
C TRP A 44 4.35 -23.65 -3.76
N ARG A 45 5.44 -23.56 -4.53
CA ARG A 45 6.55 -24.53 -4.48
C ARG A 45 7.30 -24.49 -3.15
N LEU A 46 7.31 -23.34 -2.49
CA LEU A 46 7.95 -23.16 -1.18
C LEU A 46 7.10 -23.65 0.00
N GLN A 47 5.80 -23.89 -0.20
CA GLN A 47 4.95 -24.35 0.89
C GLN A 47 5.29 -25.79 1.30
N PRO A 48 5.28 -26.08 2.62
CA PRO A 48 5.52 -27.43 3.11
C PRO A 48 4.45 -28.39 2.59
N SER A 49 4.81 -29.67 2.44
CA SER A 49 3.90 -30.69 1.93
C SER A 49 2.69 -30.96 2.83
N SER A 50 2.78 -30.59 4.12
CA SER A 50 1.69 -30.72 5.09
C SER A 50 0.67 -29.59 5.05
N ALA A 51 0.97 -28.46 4.40
CA ALA A 51 0.05 -27.33 4.33
C ALA A 51 -0.99 -27.53 3.22
N ASP A 52 -2.24 -27.15 3.49
CA ASP A 52 -3.21 -26.90 2.43
C ASP A 52 -2.82 -25.61 1.71
N LYS A 53 -2.12 -25.78 0.59
CA LYS A 53 -1.59 -24.69 -0.21
C LYS A 53 -2.70 -23.84 -0.84
N MET A 54 -3.85 -24.43 -1.18
CA MET A 54 -5.01 -23.70 -1.75
C MET A 54 -5.73 -22.86 -0.70
N CYS A 55 -5.69 -23.30 0.56
CA CYS A 55 -6.21 -22.52 1.67
C CYS A 55 -5.26 -21.38 2.05
N ARG A 56 -3.97 -21.70 2.16
CA ARG A 56 -2.94 -20.76 2.64
C ARG A 56 -2.63 -19.63 1.69
N ILE A 57 -2.67 -19.89 0.37
CA ILE A 57 -2.36 -18.91 -0.67
C ILE A 57 -3.60 -18.70 -1.54
N ARG A 58 -4.03 -17.45 -1.65
CA ARG A 58 -5.18 -17.04 -2.45
C ARG A 58 -4.76 -16.04 -3.50
N MET A 59 -5.35 -16.12 -4.68
CA MET A 59 -5.22 -15.10 -5.72
C MET A 59 -6.42 -14.15 -5.65
N TYR A 60 -6.24 -12.89 -6.00
CA TYR A 60 -7.29 -11.89 -5.97
C TYR A 60 -7.15 -10.97 -7.18
N HIS A 61 -7.88 -11.27 -8.25
CA HIS A 61 -7.87 -10.49 -9.48
C HIS A 61 -9.21 -10.58 -10.22
N SER A 62 -9.37 -9.73 -11.24
CA SER A 62 -10.63 -9.57 -11.97
C SER A 62 -11.10 -10.78 -12.79
N LEU A 63 -10.28 -11.82 -12.93
CA LEU A 63 -10.69 -13.07 -13.62
C LEU A 63 -11.19 -14.14 -12.64
N CYS A 64 -11.00 -13.94 -11.33
CA CYS A 64 -11.63 -14.80 -10.32
C CYS A 64 -13.12 -14.51 -10.27
N LEU A 65 -13.91 -15.55 -9.98
CA LEU A 65 -15.34 -15.41 -9.74
C LEU A 65 -15.58 -14.47 -8.53
N PRO A 66 -16.63 -13.63 -8.55
CA PRO A 66 -16.96 -12.76 -7.42
C PRO A 66 -17.05 -13.51 -6.09
N GLU A 67 -17.69 -14.67 -6.08
CA GLU A 67 -17.88 -15.51 -4.89
C GLU A 67 -16.52 -16.00 -4.34
N TYR A 68 -15.56 -16.30 -5.23
CA TYR A 68 -14.22 -16.68 -4.83
C TYR A 68 -13.45 -15.51 -4.21
N ASN A 69 -13.65 -14.29 -4.70
CA ASN A 69 -13.01 -13.08 -4.19
C ASN A 69 -13.58 -12.68 -2.82
N GLU A 70 -14.89 -12.74 -2.65
CA GLU A 70 -15.56 -12.54 -1.37
C GLU A 70 -15.09 -13.57 -0.33
N GLU A 71 -15.03 -14.84 -0.72
CA GLU A 71 -14.52 -15.91 0.13
C GLU A 71 -13.03 -15.71 0.50
N THR A 72 -12.22 -15.18 -0.41
CA THR A 72 -10.81 -14.83 -0.10
C THR A 72 -10.72 -13.76 0.98
N ILE A 73 -11.57 -12.73 0.92
CA ILE A 73 -11.62 -11.67 1.95
C ILE A 73 -12.10 -12.25 3.29
N ARG A 74 -13.13 -13.10 3.27
CA ARG A 74 -13.61 -13.76 4.48
C ARG A 74 -12.52 -14.62 5.12
N ARG A 75 -11.83 -15.44 4.32
CA ARG A 75 -10.75 -16.33 4.81
C ARG A 75 -9.57 -15.57 5.37
N ILE A 76 -9.12 -14.49 4.74
CA ILE A 76 -7.97 -13.75 5.27
C ILE A 76 -8.28 -13.14 6.64
N ASP A 77 -9.55 -12.88 6.99
CA ASP A 77 -9.92 -12.42 8.32
C ASP A 77 -10.13 -13.59 9.30
N GLU A 78 -10.91 -14.60 8.89
CA GLU A 78 -11.42 -15.64 9.79
C GLU A 78 -10.53 -16.89 9.89
N ASP A 79 -9.85 -17.25 8.81
CA ASP A 79 -9.10 -18.50 8.71
C ASP A 79 -7.63 -18.28 9.12
N PRO A 80 -7.12 -18.95 10.16
CA PRO A 80 -5.72 -18.83 10.57
C PRO A 80 -4.75 -19.45 9.55
N ASP A 81 -5.19 -20.40 8.73
CA ASP A 81 -4.36 -21.05 7.72
C ASP A 81 -4.23 -20.17 6.46
N CYS A 82 -5.23 -19.32 6.19
CA CYS A 82 -5.16 -18.34 5.11
C CYS A 82 -4.19 -17.20 5.45
N GLN A 83 -3.02 -17.21 4.82
CA GLN A 83 -1.94 -16.30 5.17
C GLN A 83 -1.63 -15.29 4.06
N ILE A 84 -1.66 -15.72 2.80
CA ILE A 84 -1.07 -14.95 1.69
C ILE A 84 -2.14 -14.68 0.64
N VAL A 85 -2.40 -13.39 0.37
CA VAL A 85 -3.25 -12.95 -0.73
C VAL A 85 -2.39 -12.29 -1.80
N LEU A 86 -2.40 -12.82 -3.02
CA LEU A 86 -1.73 -12.24 -4.18
C LEU A 86 -2.74 -11.44 -4.99
N ALA A 87 -2.56 -10.13 -5.11
CA ALA A 87 -3.54 -9.25 -5.72
C ALA A 87 -2.96 -8.41 -6.85
N THR A 88 -3.70 -8.24 -7.94
CA THR A 88 -3.36 -7.20 -8.91
C THR A 88 -3.69 -5.83 -8.34
N VAL A 89 -2.83 -4.83 -8.60
CA VAL A 89 -2.98 -3.46 -8.09
C VAL A 89 -4.39 -2.89 -8.32
N THR A 90 -4.91 -3.02 -9.54
CA THR A 90 -6.23 -2.50 -9.91
C THR A 90 -7.38 -3.10 -9.12
N PHE A 91 -7.25 -4.37 -8.73
CA PHE A 91 -8.30 -5.08 -8.03
C PHE A 91 -8.16 -4.97 -6.50
N SER A 92 -6.94 -4.80 -6.00
CA SER A 92 -6.64 -4.67 -4.57
C SER A 92 -7.36 -3.50 -3.87
N ASN A 93 -7.86 -2.53 -4.63
CA ASN A 93 -8.68 -1.44 -4.10
C ASN A 93 -10.01 -1.90 -3.45
N GLY A 94 -10.52 -3.09 -3.82
CA GLY A 94 -11.74 -3.66 -3.25
C GLY A 94 -11.53 -4.47 -1.95
N ILE A 95 -10.29 -4.67 -1.50
CA ILE A 95 -10.03 -5.47 -0.31
C ILE A 95 -10.21 -4.61 0.94
N ASN A 96 -11.20 -4.96 1.75
CA ASN A 96 -11.41 -4.41 3.09
C ASN A 96 -11.33 -5.55 4.12
N ALA A 97 -10.12 -6.04 4.34
CA ALA A 97 -9.82 -7.09 5.31
C ALA A 97 -9.14 -6.48 6.54
N THR A 98 -9.52 -6.94 7.73
CA THR A 98 -8.98 -6.47 9.00
C THR A 98 -7.76 -7.25 9.47
N GLY A 99 -7.63 -8.50 9.02
CA GLY A 99 -6.56 -9.42 9.38
C GLY A 99 -5.24 -9.20 8.64
N ILE A 100 -5.17 -8.26 7.69
CA ILE A 100 -3.94 -7.99 6.94
C ILE A 100 -2.94 -7.22 7.80
N LEU A 101 -1.77 -7.81 7.99
CA LEU A 101 -0.69 -7.26 8.80
C LEU A 101 0.43 -6.67 7.95
N ASP A 102 0.74 -7.27 6.81
CA ASP A 102 1.78 -6.77 5.92
C ASP A 102 1.24 -6.51 4.51
N SER A 103 1.45 -5.32 3.98
CA SER A 103 1.17 -4.96 2.59
C SER A 103 2.48 -4.80 1.83
N ILE A 104 2.73 -5.69 0.87
CA ILE A 104 3.98 -5.76 0.10
C ILE A 104 3.69 -5.43 -1.36
N SER A 105 4.41 -4.47 -1.95
CA SER A 105 4.31 -4.21 -3.41
C SER A 105 5.59 -4.70 -4.10
N LEU A 106 5.42 -5.49 -5.16
CA LEU A 106 6.50 -5.87 -6.06
C LEU A 106 6.63 -4.85 -7.17
N GLY A 107 7.67 -4.02 -7.08
CA GLY A 107 7.86 -2.84 -7.89
C GLY A 107 7.19 -1.61 -7.26
N PHE A 108 7.22 -0.51 -8.02
CA PHE A 108 6.60 0.75 -7.63
C PHE A 108 5.45 1.04 -8.58
N SER A 109 4.28 1.41 -8.07
CA SER A 109 3.09 1.68 -8.87
C SER A 109 3.27 2.89 -9.80
N SER A 110 2.42 3.05 -10.80
CA SER A 110 2.58 4.16 -11.75
C SER A 110 2.51 5.53 -11.06
N MET A 111 1.70 5.64 -10.01
CA MET A 111 1.48 6.85 -9.22
C MET A 111 1.74 6.60 -7.73
N LEU A 112 2.11 7.67 -7.01
CA LEU A 112 2.33 7.63 -5.56
C LEU A 112 1.05 7.28 -4.80
N ASP A 113 -0.09 7.87 -5.19
CA ASP A 113 -1.38 7.67 -4.52
C ASP A 113 -1.82 6.22 -4.52
N ILE A 114 -1.63 5.53 -5.65
CA ILE A 114 -1.94 4.11 -5.80
C ILE A 114 -1.09 3.30 -4.81
N MET A 115 0.23 3.55 -4.78
CA MET A 115 1.14 2.87 -3.85
C MET A 115 0.74 3.15 -2.40
N TRP A 116 0.42 4.40 -2.06
CA TRP A 116 0.03 4.76 -0.71
C TRP A 116 -1.27 4.08 -0.27
N GLN A 117 -2.25 4.03 -1.18
CA GLN A 117 -3.50 3.33 -0.97
C GLN A 117 -3.31 1.81 -0.79
N GLU A 118 -2.40 1.17 -1.54
CA GLU A 118 -2.04 -0.24 -1.35
C GLU A 118 -1.50 -0.49 0.07
N LYS A 119 -0.64 0.39 0.58
CA LYS A 119 -0.09 0.26 1.94
C LYS A 119 -1.14 0.45 3.03
N GLY A 120 -2.10 1.35 2.79
CA GLY A 120 -3.21 1.61 3.71
C GLY A 120 -4.18 0.44 3.91
N ARG A 121 -4.00 -0.70 3.21
CA ARG A 121 -4.82 -1.91 3.38
C ARG A 121 -4.37 -2.80 4.53
N ALA A 122 -3.19 -2.55 5.09
CA ALA A 122 -2.70 -3.27 6.26
C ALA A 122 -3.01 -2.48 7.55
N GLY A 123 -3.32 -3.19 8.63
CA GLY A 123 -3.52 -2.57 9.94
C GLY A 123 -4.84 -1.83 10.11
N CYS A 124 -5.90 -2.27 9.42
CA CYS A 124 -7.25 -1.70 9.59
C CYS A 124 -7.77 -1.88 11.03
N ALA A 125 -7.34 -2.92 11.74
CA ALA A 125 -7.70 -3.16 13.13
C ALA A 125 -6.91 -2.23 14.10
N PRO A 126 -7.59 -1.51 15.02
CA PRO A 126 -6.93 -0.62 15.98
C PRO A 126 -5.87 -1.34 16.81
N GLY A 127 -4.74 -0.66 17.06
CA GLY A 127 -3.64 -1.19 17.87
C GLY A 127 -2.80 -2.28 17.19
N THR A 128 -3.07 -2.60 15.92
CA THR A 128 -2.32 -3.61 15.18
C THR A 128 -1.08 -3.00 14.53
N LEU A 129 0.09 -3.58 14.81
CA LEU A 129 1.32 -3.20 14.12
C LEU A 129 1.34 -3.78 12.71
N ALA A 130 1.22 -2.90 11.72
CA ALA A 130 1.22 -3.25 10.31
C ALA A 130 2.43 -2.69 9.56
N HIS A 131 2.82 -3.34 8.47
CA HIS A 131 3.95 -2.92 7.65
C HIS A 131 3.56 -2.64 6.21
N GLY A 132 3.96 -1.48 5.70
CA GLY A 132 3.95 -1.17 4.27
C GLY A 132 5.34 -1.38 3.68
N ILE A 133 5.51 -2.44 2.90
CA ILE A 133 6.78 -2.81 2.26
C ILE A 133 6.69 -2.57 0.75
N MET A 134 7.77 -2.06 0.20
CA MET A 134 7.97 -1.90 -1.25
C MET A 134 9.29 -2.58 -1.60
N LEU A 135 9.22 -3.55 -2.50
CA LEU A 135 10.38 -4.23 -3.06
C LEU A 135 10.62 -3.69 -4.47
N VAL A 136 11.65 -2.87 -4.66
CA VAL A 136 11.86 -2.12 -5.90
C VAL A 136 13.17 -2.51 -6.58
N GLN A 137 13.21 -2.41 -7.91
CA GLN A 137 14.45 -2.61 -8.65
C GLN A 137 15.42 -1.45 -8.43
N GLN A 138 16.73 -1.71 -8.53
CA GLN A 138 17.76 -0.67 -8.46
C GLN A 138 17.54 0.46 -9.49
N SER A 139 17.03 0.11 -10.68
CA SER A 139 16.64 1.08 -11.72
C SER A 139 15.60 2.09 -11.22
N THR A 140 14.62 1.63 -10.44
CA THR A 140 13.57 2.46 -9.85
C THR A 140 14.11 3.50 -8.87
N ILE A 141 15.28 3.26 -8.27
CA ILE A 141 15.95 4.20 -7.35
C ILE A 141 16.83 5.20 -8.12
N ILE A 142 17.55 4.74 -9.14
CA ILE A 142 18.48 5.57 -9.92
C ILE A 142 17.76 6.60 -10.80
N LEU A 143 16.63 6.20 -11.42
CA LEU A 143 15.91 7.03 -12.39
C LEU A 143 15.34 8.34 -11.77
N PRO A 144 14.66 8.32 -10.60
CA PRO A 144 14.21 9.52 -9.89
C PRO A 144 15.30 10.57 -9.66
N THR A 145 16.48 10.13 -9.24
CA THR A 145 17.60 11.04 -8.96
C THR A 145 18.03 11.79 -10.22
N LYS A 146 18.08 11.11 -11.37
CA LYS A 146 18.39 11.73 -12.66
C LYS A 146 17.28 12.70 -13.09
N PHE A 147 16.03 12.31 -12.86
CA PHE A 147 14.87 13.14 -13.18
C PHE A 147 14.89 14.46 -12.40
N LEU A 148 15.08 14.43 -11.08
CA LEU A 148 15.13 15.65 -10.25
C LEU A 148 16.30 16.57 -10.63
N LYS A 149 17.47 16.00 -10.96
CA LYS A 149 18.62 16.77 -11.46
C LYS A 149 18.30 17.48 -12.79
N SER A 150 17.57 16.83 -13.68
CA SER A 150 17.19 17.43 -14.97
C SER A 150 16.20 18.60 -14.83
N LEU A 151 15.35 18.59 -13.79
CA LEU A 151 14.43 19.70 -13.49
C LEU A 151 15.16 20.91 -12.88
N SER A 152 16.28 20.68 -12.20
CA SER A 152 17.05 21.71 -11.51
C SER A 152 18.13 22.36 -12.39
N ALA A 153 18.34 21.84 -13.61
CA ALA A 153 19.33 22.38 -14.53
C ALA A 153 18.85 23.74 -15.09
N PRO A 154 19.70 24.80 -15.09
CA PRO A 154 19.34 26.06 -15.69
C PRO A 154 19.02 25.86 -17.19
N ALA A 155 17.95 26.49 -17.66
CA ALA A 155 17.51 26.39 -19.04
C ALA A 155 18.60 26.93 -19.98
N LEU A 156 19.38 26.03 -20.59
CA LEU A 156 20.26 26.39 -21.69
C LEU A 156 19.41 26.90 -22.88
N PRO A 157 19.87 27.91 -23.63
CA PRO A 157 19.16 28.42 -24.80
C PRO A 157 18.91 27.27 -25.79
N LYS A 158 17.64 27.08 -26.16
CA LYS A 158 17.22 26.05 -27.13
C LYS A 158 17.84 26.33 -28.49
N LEU A 159 18.89 25.59 -28.85
CA LEU A 159 19.29 25.44 -30.26
C LEU A 159 18.23 24.58 -30.96
N GLN A 160 17.67 25.13 -32.04
CA GLN A 160 16.60 24.51 -32.81
C GLN A 160 17.11 23.32 -33.67
N LYS A 161 16.24 22.30 -33.74
CA LYS A 161 16.01 21.32 -34.81
C LYS A 161 16.97 20.14 -35.03
N GLY A 162 16.38 18.96 -34.83
CA GLY A 162 16.61 17.75 -35.64
C GLY A 162 15.37 16.86 -35.57
N LYS A 163 14.56 16.82 -36.65
CA LYS A 163 13.41 15.92 -36.79
C LYS A 163 13.91 14.48 -36.92
N GLY A 164 13.75 13.69 -35.87
CA GLY A 164 13.93 12.24 -35.89
C GLY A 164 12.97 11.60 -34.90
N SER A 165 11.79 11.20 -35.36
CA SER A 165 10.80 10.52 -34.53
C SER A 165 11.23 9.08 -34.29
N CYS A 166 12.10 8.87 -33.30
CA CYS A 166 12.25 7.55 -32.70
C CYS A 166 11.08 7.40 -31.71
N LYS A 167 10.14 6.50 -32.03
CA LYS A 167 9.09 6.07 -31.10
C LYS A 167 9.75 5.61 -29.80
N LYS A 168 9.80 6.49 -28.80
CA LYS A 168 10.15 6.09 -27.44
C LYS A 168 9.07 5.12 -26.99
N LYS A 169 9.47 3.85 -26.78
CA LYS A 169 8.80 2.92 -25.86
C LYS A 169 8.32 3.77 -24.69
N THR A 170 7.02 3.74 -24.41
CA THR A 170 6.35 4.47 -23.34
C THR A 170 7.07 4.17 -22.04
N SER A 171 8.08 4.96 -21.70
CA SER A 171 8.71 4.92 -20.40
C SER A 171 7.64 5.42 -19.46
N GLU A 172 7.24 4.58 -18.51
CA GLU A 172 6.34 4.96 -17.44
C GLU A 172 6.75 6.36 -16.93
N SER A 173 5.87 7.34 -17.16
CA SER A 173 6.22 8.75 -16.99
C SER A 173 6.49 9.00 -15.50
N MET A 174 7.73 9.33 -15.15
CA MET A 174 8.12 9.59 -13.76
C MET A 174 7.47 10.89 -13.30
N THR A 175 6.58 10.83 -12.31
CA THR A 175 5.96 12.03 -11.73
C THR A 175 6.89 12.67 -10.70
N LEU A 176 6.73 13.98 -10.47
CA LEU A 176 7.52 14.70 -9.47
C LEU A 176 7.35 14.10 -8.06
N ALA A 177 6.11 13.84 -7.66
CA ALA A 177 5.80 13.25 -6.35
C ALA A 177 6.43 11.86 -6.18
N LYS A 178 6.33 10.99 -7.19
CA LYS A 178 6.98 9.67 -7.19
C LYS A 178 8.49 9.81 -7.06
N ALA A 179 9.09 10.72 -7.82
CA ALA A 179 10.53 10.92 -7.78
C ALA A 179 11.00 11.42 -6.40
N GLN A 180 10.35 12.44 -5.85
CA GLN A 180 10.68 12.99 -4.54
C GLN A 180 10.50 11.95 -3.42
N PHE A 181 9.41 11.18 -3.46
CA PHE A 181 9.15 10.11 -2.50
C PHE A 181 10.26 9.05 -2.52
N ILE A 182 10.65 8.57 -3.71
CA ILE A 182 11.68 7.52 -3.83
C ILE A 182 13.05 8.01 -3.36
N THR A 183 13.35 9.30 -3.55
CA THR A 183 14.62 9.91 -3.12
C THR A 183 14.60 10.44 -1.70
N GLU A 184 13.49 10.31 -0.96
CA GLU A 184 13.39 10.78 0.43
C GLU A 184 14.32 9.96 1.32
N THR A 185 15.27 10.63 1.99
CA THR A 185 16.27 9.99 2.84
C THR A 185 15.93 10.04 4.31
N ASN A 186 15.03 10.93 4.74
CA ASN A 186 14.74 11.15 6.15
C ASN A 186 13.57 10.28 6.62
N CYS A 187 12.36 10.63 6.23
CA CYS A 187 11.14 9.94 6.66
C CYS A 187 10.06 10.03 5.60
N HIS A 188 9.67 8.87 5.06
CA HIS A 188 8.61 8.77 4.05
C HIS A 188 7.26 9.26 4.60
N ILE A 189 6.96 9.06 5.88
CA ILE A 189 5.72 9.55 6.50
C ILE A 189 5.69 11.08 6.57
N THR A 190 6.80 11.71 6.95
CA THR A 190 6.92 13.18 6.94
C THR A 190 6.78 13.74 5.52
N PHE A 191 7.34 13.05 4.52
CA PHE A 191 7.10 13.41 3.12
C PHE A 191 5.62 13.33 2.76
N LEU A 192 4.96 12.21 3.05
CA LEU A 192 3.54 12.00 2.71
C LEU A 192 2.63 13.01 3.39
N ASN A 193 2.89 13.35 4.65
CA ASN A 193 2.14 14.37 5.36
C ASN A 193 2.27 15.74 4.69
N ARG A 194 3.48 16.12 4.23
CA ARG A 194 3.65 17.35 3.44
C ARG A 194 3.01 17.25 2.06
N HIS A 195 3.04 16.08 1.44
CA HIS A 195 2.51 15.89 0.09
C HIS A 195 0.98 15.99 0.04
N TYR A 196 0.29 15.49 1.08
CA TYR A 196 -1.17 15.51 1.19
C TYR A 196 -1.70 16.65 2.09
N ASP A 197 -0.83 17.61 2.47
CA ASP A 197 -1.17 18.70 3.38
C ASP A 197 -1.82 18.21 4.69
N ASN A 198 -1.39 17.05 5.19
CA ASN A 198 -1.84 16.53 6.48
C ASN A 198 -1.28 17.42 7.61
N PRO A 199 -2.08 17.69 8.66
CA PRO A 199 -1.61 18.46 9.79
C PRO A 199 -0.45 17.74 10.51
N PRO A 200 0.43 18.48 11.22
CA PRO A 200 1.50 17.88 12.02
C PRO A 200 0.94 16.86 13.00
N SER A 201 1.68 15.78 13.25
CA SER A 201 1.25 14.69 14.15
C SER A 201 0.86 15.16 15.55
N GLU A 202 1.46 16.27 16.02
CA GLU A 202 1.12 16.92 17.30
C GLU A 202 -0.28 17.57 17.28
N THR A 203 -0.75 18.01 16.12
CA THR A 203 -2.09 18.59 15.94
C THR A 203 -3.17 17.50 15.83
N ILE A 204 -2.81 16.30 15.36
CA ILE A 204 -3.75 15.17 15.22
C ILE A 204 -4.25 14.69 16.59
N VAL A 205 -3.40 14.67 17.62
CA VAL A 205 -3.82 14.37 19.00
C VAL A 205 -4.89 15.36 19.46
N ASN A 206 -4.70 16.65 19.17
CA ASN A 206 -5.68 17.69 19.50
C ASN A 206 -6.96 17.61 18.66
N PHE A 207 -6.86 17.22 17.38
CA PHE A 207 -8.03 17.09 16.49
C PHE A 207 -8.93 15.92 16.91
N PHE A 208 -8.36 14.76 17.26
CA PHE A 208 -9.14 13.64 17.81
C PHE A 208 -9.69 13.95 19.21
N LEU A 209 -8.96 14.68 20.05
CA LEU A 209 -9.50 15.16 21.34
C LEU A 209 -10.65 16.15 21.14
N HIS A 210 -10.55 17.09 20.20
CA HIS A 210 -11.63 18.04 19.88
C HIS A 210 -12.84 17.34 19.25
N LEU A 211 -12.63 16.40 18.34
CA LEU A 211 -13.70 15.63 17.71
C LEU A 211 -14.39 14.70 18.73
N ALA A 212 -13.63 14.07 19.63
CA ALA A 212 -14.18 13.29 20.74
C ALA A 212 -14.92 14.16 21.76
N LEU A 213 -14.47 15.39 22.02
CA LEU A 213 -15.17 16.38 22.84
C LEU A 213 -16.47 16.85 22.17
N LEU A 214 -16.46 17.12 20.86
CA LEU A 214 -17.64 17.50 20.08
C LEU A 214 -18.68 16.36 20.03
N ILE A 215 -18.25 15.12 19.81
CA ILE A 215 -19.13 13.94 19.82
C ILE A 215 -19.71 13.69 21.22
N LYS A 216 -18.91 13.86 22.29
CA LYS A 216 -19.42 13.79 23.68
C LYS A 216 -20.41 14.92 23.99
N PHE A 217 -20.19 16.12 23.46
CA PHE A 217 -21.07 17.26 23.68
C PHE A 217 -22.40 17.08 22.95
N GLU A 218 -22.36 16.64 21.70
CA GLU A 218 -23.55 16.32 20.89
C GLU A 218 -24.37 15.17 21.51
N LEU A 219 -23.74 14.06 21.95
CA LEU A 219 -24.45 12.98 22.63
C LEU A 219 -25.08 13.43 23.96
N SER A 220 -24.38 14.29 24.72
CA SER A 220 -24.89 14.80 26.00
C SER A 220 -26.11 15.70 25.82
N ILE A 221 -26.13 16.52 24.77
CA ILE A 221 -27.27 17.36 24.41
C ILE A 221 -28.46 16.50 23.96
N VAL A 222 -28.22 15.48 23.12
CA VAL A 222 -29.27 14.58 22.63
C VAL A 222 -29.91 13.78 23.78
N VAL A 223 -29.11 13.32 24.76
CA VAL A 223 -29.61 12.62 25.95
C VAL A 223 -30.37 13.58 26.88
N ALA A 224 -29.89 14.80 27.12
CA ALA A 224 -30.58 15.76 27.98
C ALA A 224 -31.95 16.17 27.39
N VAL A 225 -32.05 16.32 26.07
CA VAL A 225 -33.29 16.66 25.36
C VAL A 225 -34.28 15.48 25.32
N LEU A 226 -33.80 14.24 25.12
CA LEU A 226 -34.66 13.06 25.08
C LEU A 226 -35.23 12.65 26.44
N PHE A 227 -34.52 12.96 27.53
CA PHE A 227 -34.90 12.51 28.88
C PHE A 227 -35.30 13.64 29.84
N ASN A 228 -35.35 14.90 29.36
CA ASN A 228 -35.73 16.09 30.14
C ASN A 228 -34.96 16.21 31.47
N ILE A 229 -33.67 15.85 31.43
CA ILE A 229 -32.77 15.90 32.59
C ILE A 229 -32.16 17.30 32.64
N PRO A 230 -32.27 18.04 33.76
CA PRO A 230 -31.64 19.36 33.88
C PRO A 230 -30.13 19.26 33.69
N PHE A 231 -29.59 20.13 32.84
CA PHE A 231 -28.19 20.13 32.37
C PHE A 231 -27.15 20.14 33.51
N SER A 232 -27.55 20.59 34.69
CA SER A 232 -26.75 20.64 35.92
C SER A 232 -26.37 19.28 36.51
N ILE A 233 -26.96 18.17 36.05
CA ILE A 233 -26.68 16.81 36.57
C ILE A 233 -25.67 16.03 35.68
N LEU A 234 -25.43 16.47 34.43
CA LEU A 234 -24.67 15.68 33.45
C LEU A 234 -23.13 15.78 33.54
N PHE A 235 -22.58 16.58 34.46
CA PHE A 235 -21.13 16.82 34.59
C PHE A 235 -20.62 16.67 36.03
N LEU A 236 -21.11 15.66 36.76
CA LEU A 236 -20.48 15.13 37.98
C LEU A 236 -19.76 13.81 37.68
#